data_AF-A0A8B7P4L5-F1
#
_entry.id   AF-A0A8B7P4L5-F1
#
_cell.length_a   1.000
_cell.length_b   1.000
_cell.length_c   1.000
_cell.angle_alpha   90.00
_cell.angle_beta   90.00
_cell.angle_gamma   90.00
#
_symmetry.space_group_name_H-M   'P 1'
#
loop_
_entity.id
_entity.type
_entity.pdbx_description
1 polymer ?
#
loop_
_entity_poly.entity_id
_entity_poly.type
_entity_poly.pdbx_seq_one_letter_code
_entity_poly.pdbx_strand_id
1 'polypeptide(L)'
;MNSFFANFPCNFHPDLADKLRQDMTKLPQDVYEVVRCQQQIKDMLTMLVQSKGAPNQESETVYLALPVEKWEELVELQKELSNITLASRTQEQYTNAAFQQIEEGVKEGGVKKEEQSNDSEEKKQEEDDIKKKGTIEKEKQERIHLCEWECQKGHEYALDANEARLDRNDFVCRYEGCGKVCKSKAGLTNHQKACKYRVAEE
;
A
#
# COMPACT_ATOMS: atom_id res chain seq x y z
N MET A 1 0.94 3.45 -49.81
CA MET A 1 1.68 4.32 -48.87
C MET A 1 0.68 4.80 -47.84
N ASN A 2 0.51 4.02 -46.76
CA ASN A 2 -0.60 4.16 -45.81
C ASN A 2 -0.19 4.98 -44.59
N SER A 3 -0.83 6.12 -44.45
CA SER A 3 -0.87 7.00 -43.29
C SER A 3 -1.86 6.46 -42.24
N PHE A 4 -1.46 5.44 -41.47
CA PHE A 4 -2.34 4.80 -40.48
C PHE A 4 -1.89 4.93 -39.00
N PHE A 5 -0.84 5.71 -38.71
CA PHE A 5 -0.32 5.90 -37.34
C PHE A 5 -0.53 7.30 -36.76
N ALA A 6 -1.61 7.98 -37.16
CA ALA A 6 -2.00 9.24 -36.52
C ALA A 6 -3.39 9.05 -35.91
N ASN A 7 -3.46 8.75 -34.60
CA ASN A 7 -4.56 9.06 -33.66
C ASN A 7 -4.68 8.03 -32.52
N PHE A 8 -3.64 7.88 -31.70
CA PHE A 8 -3.86 7.56 -30.30
C PHE A 8 -3.62 8.84 -29.49
N PRO A 9 -4.66 9.51 -28.97
CA PRO A 9 -4.49 10.62 -28.05
C PRO A 9 -4.10 10.05 -26.68
N CYS A 10 -2.87 9.57 -26.57
CA CYS A 10 -2.23 9.30 -25.29
C CYS A 10 -1.92 10.64 -24.64
N ASN A 11 -2.92 11.28 -24.03
CA ASN A 11 -2.71 12.35 -23.06
C ASN A 11 -2.15 11.74 -21.77
N PHE A 12 -0.97 11.11 -21.86
CA PHE A 12 -0.18 10.85 -20.67
C PHE A 12 0.25 12.21 -20.14
N HIS A 13 -0.31 12.60 -19.00
CA HIS A 13 0.06 13.83 -18.34
C HIS A 13 1.56 13.75 -18.06
N PRO A 14 2.40 14.65 -18.61
CA PRO A 14 3.86 14.59 -18.46
C PRO A 14 4.27 14.55 -16.98
N ASP A 15 3.50 15.22 -16.11
CA ASP A 15 3.69 15.20 -14.66
C ASP A 15 3.61 13.79 -14.03
N LEU A 16 2.79 12.88 -14.58
CA LEU A 16 2.66 11.54 -14.02
C LEU A 16 3.89 10.70 -14.33
N ALA A 17 4.45 10.83 -15.53
CA ALA A 17 5.67 10.12 -15.94
C ALA A 17 6.89 10.60 -15.14
N ASP A 18 6.97 11.91 -14.87
CA ASP A 18 8.06 12.47 -14.09
C ASP A 18 7.92 12.14 -12.60
N LYS A 19 6.70 12.10 -12.07
CA LYS A 19 6.45 11.60 -10.71
C LYS A 19 6.83 10.13 -10.56
N LEU A 20 6.45 9.28 -11.51
CA LEU A 20 6.82 7.85 -11.50
C LEU A 20 8.34 7.67 -11.59
N ARG A 21 9.04 8.46 -12.43
CA ARG A 21 10.50 8.45 -12.47
C ARG A 21 11.11 8.87 -11.13
N GLN A 22 10.57 9.89 -10.50
CA GLN A 22 11.04 10.36 -9.20
C GLN A 22 10.83 9.33 -8.09
N ASP A 23 9.67 8.67 -8.06
CA ASP A 23 9.37 7.62 -7.09
C ASP A 23 10.25 6.38 -7.32
N MET A 24 10.49 6.00 -8.57
CA MET A 24 11.42 4.91 -8.92
C MET A 24 12.88 5.23 -8.56
N THR A 25 13.28 6.50 -8.52
CA THR A 25 14.63 6.88 -8.04
C THR A 25 14.78 6.88 -6.52
N LYS A 26 13.68 6.97 -5.77
CA LYS A 26 13.67 6.92 -4.29
C LYS A 26 13.66 5.49 -3.75
N LEU A 27 13.00 4.57 -4.47
CA LEU A 27 12.92 3.15 -4.10
C LEU A 27 14.30 2.51 -3.73
N PRO A 28 15.39 2.74 -4.48
CA PRO A 28 16.70 2.21 -4.12
C PRO A 28 17.25 2.76 -2.80
N GLN A 29 16.93 4.02 -2.45
CA GLN A 29 17.37 4.63 -1.18
C GLN A 29 16.62 4.01 -0.01
N ASP A 30 15.31 3.80 -0.14
CA ASP A 30 14.50 3.19 0.92
C ASP A 30 14.91 1.73 1.17
N VAL A 31 15.19 0.97 0.10
CA VAL A 31 15.70 -0.41 0.22
C VAL A 31 17.08 -0.43 0.88
N TYR A 32 17.96 0.50 0.54
CA TYR A 32 19.29 0.59 1.16
C TYR A 32 19.20 0.88 2.67
N GLU A 33 18.31 1.80 3.07
CA GLU A 33 18.06 2.12 4.48
C GLU A 33 17.51 0.92 5.25
N VAL A 34 16.58 0.17 4.66
CA VAL A 34 16.05 -1.07 5.28
C VAL A 34 17.15 -2.11 5.47
N VAL A 35 17.98 -2.34 4.45
CA VAL A 35 19.11 -3.29 4.52
C VAL A 35 20.14 -2.84 5.57
N ARG A 36 20.43 -1.54 5.64
CA ARG A 36 21.34 -0.96 6.65
C ARG A 36 20.82 -1.16 8.06
N CYS A 37 19.54 -0.87 8.31
CA CYS A 37 18.89 -1.09 9.59
C CYS A 37 18.90 -2.58 9.99
N GLN A 38 18.62 -3.49 9.05
CA GLN A 38 18.71 -4.93 9.30
C GLN A 38 20.13 -5.36 9.71
N GLN A 39 21.16 -4.84 9.05
CA GLN A 39 22.55 -5.15 9.40
C GLN A 39 22.92 -4.62 10.81
N GLN A 40 22.50 -3.41 11.16
CA GLN A 40 22.72 -2.86 12.50
C GLN A 40 22.06 -3.69 13.60
N ILE A 41 20.81 -4.15 13.38
CA ILE A 41 20.12 -5.05 14.32
C ILE A 41 20.89 -6.36 14.46
N LYS A 42 21.37 -6.93 13.36
CA LYS A 42 22.15 -8.17 13.36
C LYS A 42 23.47 -8.02 14.12
N ASP A 43 24.15 -6.89 13.98
CA ASP A 43 25.40 -6.60 14.69
C ASP A 43 25.15 -6.44 16.21
N MET A 44 24.07 -5.74 16.59
CA MET A 44 23.64 -5.65 17.99
C MET A 44 23.34 -7.01 18.60
N LEU A 45 22.60 -7.87 17.90
CA LEU A 45 22.30 -9.22 18.37
C LEU A 45 23.58 -10.07 18.50
N THR A 46 24.53 -9.93 17.57
CA THR A 46 25.79 -10.67 17.61
C THR A 46 26.63 -10.28 18.82
N MET A 47 26.71 -8.98 19.16
CA MET A 47 27.40 -8.51 20.36
C MET A 47 26.75 -9.04 21.65
N LEU A 48 25.42 -9.14 21.69
CA LEU A 48 24.68 -9.68 22.84
C LEU A 48 24.85 -11.20 23.03
N VAL A 49 25.09 -11.95 21.96
CA VAL A 49 25.31 -13.41 22.05
C VAL A 49 26.74 -13.72 22.51
N GLN A 50 27.74 -12.95 22.05
CA GLN A 50 29.14 -13.17 22.41
C GLN A 50 29.44 -12.88 23.90
N SER A 51 28.67 -12.01 24.55
CA SER A 51 28.85 -11.67 25.97
C SER A 51 28.41 -12.78 26.95
N LYS A 52 27.64 -13.79 26.50
CA LYS A 52 27.18 -14.91 27.34
C LYS A 52 28.20 -16.05 27.51
N GLY A 53 29.32 -16.01 26.79
CA GLY A 53 30.31 -17.10 26.78
C GLY A 53 31.57 -16.86 27.62
N ALA A 54 31.72 -15.72 28.30
CA ALA A 54 32.91 -15.42 29.09
C ALA A 54 32.81 -16.04 30.50
N PRO A 55 33.75 -16.92 30.91
CA PRO A 55 33.79 -17.45 32.27
C PRO A 55 34.17 -16.34 33.25
N ASN A 56 33.20 -15.93 34.08
CA ASN A 56 33.30 -15.25 35.37
C ASN A 56 34.58 -14.44 35.64
N GLN A 57 34.51 -13.13 35.38
CA GLN A 57 35.14 -12.15 36.26
C GLN A 57 34.08 -11.13 36.69
N GLU A 58 33.87 -11.07 37.99
CA GLU A 58 32.91 -10.25 38.72
C GLU A 58 33.09 -8.77 38.36
N SER A 59 32.28 -8.28 37.42
CA SER A 59 32.04 -6.86 37.25
C SER A 59 30.53 -6.64 37.24
N GLU A 60 30.01 -6.35 38.44
CA GLU A 60 28.70 -5.74 38.64
C GLU A 60 28.64 -4.42 37.86
N THR A 61 28.23 -4.48 36.60
CA THR A 61 27.80 -3.31 35.85
C THR A 61 26.52 -3.65 35.13
N VAL A 62 25.41 -3.35 35.82
CA VAL A 62 24.15 -2.78 35.29
C VAL A 62 23.90 -3.06 33.80
N TYR A 63 23.74 -4.32 33.44
CA TYR A 63 23.02 -4.66 32.22
C TYR A 63 21.54 -4.64 32.58
N LEU A 64 20.89 -3.54 32.18
CA LEU A 64 19.44 -3.40 32.20
C LEU A 64 18.82 -4.66 31.59
N ALA A 65 18.27 -5.50 32.46
CA ALA A 65 17.51 -6.68 32.05
C ALA A 65 16.33 -6.17 31.23
N LEU A 66 16.45 -6.23 29.90
CA LEU A 66 15.27 -6.16 29.05
C LEU A 66 14.35 -7.29 29.53
N PRO A 67 13.10 -6.97 29.93
CA PRO A 67 12.18 -7.98 30.44
C PRO A 67 12.09 -9.11 29.42
N VAL A 68 12.05 -10.35 29.92
CA VAL A 68 12.04 -11.58 29.10
C VAL A 68 10.93 -11.53 28.04
N GLU A 69 9.82 -10.85 28.34
CA GLU A 69 8.69 -10.60 27.44
C GLU A 69 9.09 -9.88 26.14
N LYS A 70 10.10 -8.99 26.16
CA LYS A 70 10.59 -8.31 24.95
C LYS A 70 11.45 -9.19 24.04
N TRP A 71 11.95 -10.33 24.54
CA TRP A 71 12.74 -11.24 23.70
C TRP A 71 11.85 -12.05 22.76
N GLU A 72 10.65 -12.44 23.19
CA GLU A 72 9.69 -13.15 22.34
C GLU A 72 9.23 -12.25 21.17
N GLU A 73 8.97 -10.97 21.44
CA GLU A 73 8.65 -9.96 20.42
C GLU A 73 9.80 -9.80 19.40
N LEU A 74 11.06 -9.76 19.86
CA LEU A 74 12.22 -9.68 18.97
C LEU A 74 12.40 -10.92 18.10
N VAL A 75 12.08 -12.11 18.62
CA VAL A 75 12.15 -13.37 17.87
C VAL A 75 11.08 -13.43 16.79
N GLU A 76 9.84 -13.01 17.08
CA GLU A 76 8.77 -12.94 16.07
C GLU A 76 9.08 -11.87 15.01
N LEU A 77 9.57 -10.69 15.39
CA LEU A 77 10.02 -9.66 14.43
C LEU A 77 11.14 -10.18 13.53
N GLN A 78 12.10 -10.94 14.07
CA GLN A 78 13.16 -11.56 13.27
C GLN A 78 12.59 -12.56 12.24
N LYS A 79 11.57 -13.32 12.61
CA LYS A 79 10.89 -14.29 11.74
C LYS A 79 10.10 -13.59 10.63
N GLU A 80 9.41 -12.50 10.95
CA GLU A 80 8.72 -11.66 9.96
C GLU A 80 9.72 -11.05 8.97
N LEU A 81 10.84 -10.49 9.44
CA LEU A 81 11.90 -9.95 8.58
C LEU A 81 12.49 -11.02 7.66
N SER A 82 12.67 -12.25 8.15
CA SER A 82 13.14 -13.37 7.34
C SER A 82 12.13 -13.72 6.22
N ASN A 83 10.83 -13.74 6.54
CA ASN A 83 9.78 -13.99 5.56
C ASN A 83 9.72 -12.91 4.46
N ILE A 84 9.86 -11.63 4.85
CA ILE A 84 9.92 -10.50 3.90
C ILE A 84 11.13 -10.61 2.97
N THR A 85 12.29 -11.00 3.53
CA THR A 85 13.52 -11.20 2.74
C THR A 85 13.36 -12.34 1.74
N LEU A 86 12.69 -13.43 2.14
CA LEU A 86 12.41 -14.57 1.27
C LEU A 86 11.48 -14.18 0.12
N ALA A 87 10.41 -13.42 0.43
CA ALA A 87 9.47 -12.91 -0.57
C ALA A 87 10.11 -11.92 -1.55
N SER A 88 11.05 -11.11 -1.07
CA SER A 88 11.79 -10.17 -1.93
C SER A 88 12.68 -10.91 -2.94
N ARG A 89 13.33 -12.01 -2.52
CA ARG A 89 14.15 -12.84 -3.41
C ARG A 89 13.33 -13.56 -4.48
N THR A 90 12.14 -14.04 -4.14
CA THR A 90 11.28 -14.69 -5.15
C THR A 90 10.79 -13.67 -6.17
N GLN A 91 10.42 -12.46 -5.73
CA GLN A 91 10.06 -11.38 -6.65
C GLN A 91 11.19 -11.01 -7.60
N GLU A 92 12.42 -10.89 -7.10
CA GLU A 92 13.61 -10.60 -7.93
C GLU A 92 13.86 -11.71 -8.98
N GLN A 93 13.65 -12.98 -8.61
CA GLN A 93 13.75 -14.10 -9.55
C GLN A 93 12.71 -14.02 -10.66
N TYR A 94 11.45 -13.70 -10.34
CA TYR A 94 10.40 -13.54 -11.35
C TYR A 94 10.67 -12.37 -12.29
N THR A 95 11.14 -11.23 -11.78
CA THR A 95 11.48 -10.08 -12.63
C THR A 95 12.65 -10.39 -13.55
N ASN A 96 13.70 -11.03 -13.05
CA ASN A 96 14.86 -11.38 -13.86
C ASN A 96 14.52 -12.42 -14.94
N ALA A 97 13.67 -13.40 -14.64
CA ALA A 97 13.18 -14.37 -15.63
C ALA A 97 12.33 -13.69 -16.73
N ALA A 98 11.48 -12.73 -16.37
CA ALA A 98 10.69 -11.97 -17.34
C ALA A 98 11.59 -11.13 -18.26
N PHE A 99 12.64 -10.50 -17.74
CA PHE A 99 13.61 -9.76 -18.56
C PHE A 99 14.37 -10.68 -19.53
N GLN A 100 14.78 -11.87 -19.09
CA GLN A 100 15.46 -12.84 -19.96
C GLN A 100 14.57 -13.29 -21.13
N GLN A 101 13.28 -13.55 -20.89
CA GLN A 101 12.35 -13.91 -21.96
C GLN A 101 12.17 -12.79 -22.99
N ILE A 102 12.17 -11.53 -22.56
CA ILE A 102 12.11 -10.38 -23.46
C ILE A 102 13.39 -10.28 -24.30
N GLU A 103 14.57 -10.46 -23.69
CA GLU A 103 15.84 -10.43 -24.41
C GLU A 103 16.00 -11.56 -25.43
N GLU A 104 15.50 -12.77 -25.11
CA GLU A 104 15.50 -13.91 -26.03
C GLU A 104 14.54 -13.69 -27.20
N GLY A 105 13.32 -13.18 -26.94
CA GLY A 105 12.35 -12.85 -27.99
C GLY A 105 12.82 -11.75 -28.95
N VAL A 106 13.64 -10.80 -28.49
CA VAL A 106 14.23 -9.75 -29.34
C VAL A 106 15.33 -10.31 -30.27
N LYS A 107 16.01 -11.39 -29.89
CA LYS A 107 17.08 -12.01 -30.71
C LYS A 107 16.53 -12.88 -31.84
N GLU A 108 15.34 -13.45 -31.68
CA GLU A 108 14.73 -14.34 -32.69
C GLU A 108 13.85 -13.63 -33.73
N GLY A 109 13.59 -12.32 -33.59
CA GLY A 109 12.77 -11.52 -34.51
C GLY A 109 13.44 -11.17 -35.87
N GLY A 110 14.53 -11.83 -36.23
CA GLY A 110 15.24 -11.63 -37.49
C GLY A 110 14.74 -12.53 -38.61
N VAL A 111 13.86 -11.97 -39.46
CA VAL A 111 13.58 -12.39 -40.84
C VAL A 111 12.79 -13.70 -41.02
N LYS A 112 11.49 -13.56 -41.30
CA LYS A 112 10.84 -14.22 -42.45
C LYS A 112 9.57 -13.46 -42.84
N LYS A 113 9.65 -12.81 -44.00
CA LYS A 113 8.55 -12.15 -44.71
C LYS A 113 7.91 -13.23 -45.59
N GLU A 114 6.75 -13.75 -45.20
CA GLU A 114 5.83 -14.40 -46.13
C GLU A 114 4.43 -13.86 -45.85
N GLU A 115 4.00 -12.98 -46.75
CA GLU A 115 2.62 -12.50 -46.87
C GLU A 115 1.76 -13.66 -47.36
N GLN A 116 0.62 -13.93 -46.70
CA GLN A 116 -0.71 -13.71 -47.28
C GLN A 116 -1.83 -14.37 -46.45
N SER A 117 -2.86 -13.56 -46.21
CA SER A 117 -4.24 -13.90 -45.84
C SER A 117 -4.50 -14.61 -44.50
N ASN A 118 -4.58 -13.86 -43.40
CA ASN A 118 -5.29 -14.24 -42.16
C ASN A 118 -5.90 -13.02 -41.40
N ASP A 119 -6.29 -11.97 -42.13
CA ASP A 119 -6.72 -10.65 -41.59
C ASP A 119 -8.04 -10.69 -40.75
N SER A 120 -8.77 -11.82 -40.74
CA SER A 120 -10.02 -11.95 -39.97
C SER A 120 -9.85 -12.59 -38.59
N GLU A 121 -8.82 -13.43 -38.43
CA GLU A 121 -8.60 -14.18 -37.17
C GLU A 121 -7.79 -13.33 -36.18
N GLU A 122 -6.88 -12.50 -36.70
CA GLU A 122 -6.05 -11.58 -35.91
C GLU A 122 -6.88 -10.48 -35.21
N LYS A 123 -7.92 -9.94 -35.86
CA LYS A 123 -8.83 -8.96 -35.26
C LYS A 123 -9.64 -9.51 -34.09
N LYS A 124 -10.03 -10.79 -34.14
CA LYS A 124 -10.83 -11.40 -33.09
C LYS A 124 -10.01 -11.64 -31.82
N GLN A 125 -8.72 -11.95 -31.99
CA GLN A 125 -7.80 -12.14 -30.89
C GLN A 125 -7.44 -10.81 -30.19
N GLU A 126 -7.28 -9.73 -30.95
CA GLU A 126 -7.04 -8.39 -30.38
C GLU A 126 -8.21 -7.89 -29.52
N GLU A 127 -9.46 -8.15 -29.93
CA GLU A 127 -10.66 -7.76 -29.17
C GLU A 127 -10.79 -8.52 -27.84
N ASP A 128 -10.46 -9.83 -27.83
CA ASP A 128 -10.46 -10.66 -26.62
C ASP A 128 -9.36 -10.24 -25.63
N ASP A 129 -8.20 -9.81 -26.11
CA ASP A 129 -7.09 -9.34 -25.27
C ASP A 129 -7.37 -7.97 -24.64
N ILE A 130 -8.03 -7.06 -25.37
CA ILE A 130 -8.50 -5.78 -24.80
C ILE A 130 -9.52 -6.03 -23.69
N LYS A 131 -10.45 -6.97 -23.89
CA LYS A 131 -11.46 -7.33 -22.91
C LYS A 131 -10.86 -7.94 -21.65
N LYS A 132 -9.84 -8.81 -21.78
CA LYS A 132 -9.10 -9.37 -20.64
C LYS A 132 -8.33 -8.32 -19.85
N LYS A 133 -7.67 -7.37 -20.53
CA LYS A 133 -6.93 -6.28 -19.85
C LYS A 133 -7.86 -5.39 -19.01
N GLY A 134 -9.07 -5.11 -19.49
CA GLY A 134 -10.06 -4.34 -18.73
C GLY A 134 -10.47 -5.00 -17.41
N THR A 135 -10.63 -6.32 -17.39
CA THR A 135 -11.02 -7.06 -16.17
C THR A 135 -9.93 -7.06 -15.12
N ILE A 136 -8.67 -7.23 -15.53
CA ILE A 136 -7.51 -7.25 -14.62
C ILE A 136 -7.32 -5.88 -13.94
N GLU A 137 -7.46 -4.80 -14.69
CA GLU A 137 -7.31 -3.44 -14.13
C GLU A 137 -8.42 -3.12 -13.11
N LYS A 138 -9.64 -3.60 -13.36
CA LYS A 138 -10.76 -3.45 -12.42
C LYS A 138 -10.51 -4.20 -11.11
N GLU A 139 -10.06 -5.46 -11.17
CA GLU A 139 -9.72 -6.23 -9.96
C GLU A 139 -8.58 -5.59 -9.17
N LYS A 140 -7.61 -4.96 -9.86
CA LYS A 140 -6.51 -4.24 -9.23
C LYS A 140 -7.02 -2.99 -8.48
N GLN A 141 -7.92 -2.22 -9.08
CA GLN A 141 -8.54 -1.07 -8.43
C GLN A 141 -9.36 -1.47 -7.20
N GLU A 142 -10.15 -2.54 -7.29
CA GLU A 142 -10.92 -3.06 -6.15
C GLU A 142 -10.01 -3.48 -4.99
N ARG A 143 -8.87 -4.11 -5.30
CA ARG A 143 -7.90 -4.54 -4.29
C ARG A 143 -7.19 -3.36 -3.62
N ILE A 144 -6.86 -2.30 -4.35
CA ILE A 144 -6.29 -1.07 -3.80
C ILE A 144 -7.30 -0.42 -2.84
N HIS A 145 -8.56 -0.28 -3.25
CA HIS A 145 -9.60 0.30 -2.41
C HIS A 145 -9.85 -0.50 -1.12
N LEU A 146 -9.81 -1.84 -1.18
CA LEU A 146 -9.87 -2.70 0.01
C LEU A 146 -8.69 -2.48 0.95
N CYS A 147 -7.47 -2.39 0.41
CA CYS A 147 -6.27 -2.12 1.18
C CYS A 147 -6.34 -0.76 1.89
N GLU A 148 -6.75 0.31 1.18
CA GLU A 148 -6.95 1.63 1.76
C GLU A 148 -7.99 1.62 2.89
N TRP A 149 -9.07 0.87 2.72
CA TRP A 149 -10.11 0.71 3.74
C TRP A 149 -9.62 -0.05 4.97
N GLU A 150 -8.84 -1.13 4.79
CA GLU A 150 -8.24 -1.89 5.89
C GLU A 150 -7.19 -1.06 6.64
N CYS A 151 -6.36 -0.29 5.93
CA CYS A 151 -5.44 0.66 6.56
C CYS A 151 -6.19 1.71 7.38
N GLN A 152 -7.37 2.17 6.93
CA GLN A 152 -8.21 3.09 7.70
C GLN A 152 -8.85 2.46 8.94
N LYS A 153 -9.10 1.15 8.96
CA LYS A 153 -9.67 0.45 10.13
C LYS A 153 -8.73 0.41 11.33
N GLY A 154 -7.42 0.49 11.09
CA GLY A 154 -6.38 0.53 12.13
C GLY A 154 -6.08 1.91 12.69
N HIS A 155 -6.61 2.98 12.10
CA HIS A 155 -6.60 4.30 12.72
C HIS A 155 -7.69 4.33 13.81
N GLU A 156 -7.37 3.71 14.94
CA GLU A 156 -7.98 4.04 16.21
C GLU A 156 -7.76 5.55 16.40
N TYR A 157 -8.82 6.34 16.17
CA TYR A 157 -8.77 7.76 16.49
C TYR A 157 -8.43 7.83 17.98
N ALA A 158 -7.25 8.37 18.30
CA ALA A 158 -6.88 8.68 19.66
C ALA A 158 -7.88 9.75 20.14
N LEU A 159 -8.95 9.31 20.77
CA LEU A 159 -9.95 10.18 21.36
C LEU A 159 -9.24 10.95 22.47
N ASP A 160 -9.17 12.27 22.32
CA ASP A 160 -8.57 13.12 23.32
C ASP A 160 -9.38 13.02 24.63
N ALA A 161 -8.77 13.27 25.79
CA ALA A 161 -9.45 13.08 27.09
C ALA A 161 -10.71 13.95 27.27
N ASN A 162 -10.88 14.97 26.41
CA ASN A 162 -12.03 15.87 26.38
C ASN A 162 -13.07 15.51 25.31
N GLU A 163 -12.82 14.53 24.44
CA GLU A 163 -13.80 14.05 23.49
C GLU A 163 -14.72 13.04 24.18
N ALA A 164 -15.85 13.54 24.68
CA ALA A 164 -16.92 12.68 25.18
C ALA A 164 -17.23 11.64 24.11
N ARG A 165 -17.13 10.36 24.49
CA ARG A 165 -17.51 9.21 23.66
C ARG A 165 -18.99 9.36 23.33
N LEU A 166 -19.30 10.06 22.23
CA LEU A 166 -20.64 10.15 21.71
C LEU A 166 -21.02 8.73 21.34
N ASP A 167 -22.01 8.19 22.04
CA ASP A 167 -22.57 6.91 21.67
C ASP A 167 -22.98 7.03 20.20
N ARG A 168 -22.71 5.99 19.41
CA ARG A 168 -22.83 6.00 17.93
C ARG A 168 -24.23 6.39 17.41
N ASN A 169 -25.18 6.56 18.31
CA ASN A 169 -26.59 6.81 18.08
C ASN A 169 -27.06 8.21 18.50
N ASP A 170 -26.17 9.08 19.00
CA ASP A 170 -26.54 10.42 19.45
C ASP A 170 -26.37 11.46 18.33
N PHE A 171 -27.50 11.93 17.80
CA PHE A 171 -27.54 12.91 16.72
C PHE A 171 -27.77 14.31 17.29
N VAL A 172 -26.71 15.11 17.41
CA VAL A 172 -26.77 16.48 17.97
C VAL A 172 -27.19 17.50 16.90
N CYS A 173 -28.12 18.39 17.25
CA CYS A 173 -28.52 19.51 16.40
C CYS A 173 -27.41 20.57 16.32
N ARG A 174 -27.02 20.93 15.09
CA ARG A 174 -25.96 21.91 14.80
C ARG A 174 -26.41 23.38 14.81
N TYR A 175 -27.70 23.66 15.04
CA TYR A 175 -28.16 25.06 15.12
C TYR A 175 -27.64 25.72 16.41
N GLU A 176 -27.10 26.93 16.28
CA GLU A 176 -26.60 27.73 17.41
C GLU A 176 -27.71 27.91 18.45
N GLY A 177 -27.39 27.64 19.71
CA GLY A 177 -28.33 27.73 20.84
C GLY A 177 -29.27 26.54 21.02
N CYS A 178 -29.28 25.54 20.13
CA CYS A 178 -30.19 24.40 20.29
C CYS A 178 -29.63 23.27 21.17
N GLY A 179 -28.45 22.74 20.83
CA GLY A 179 -27.78 21.68 21.60
C GLY A 179 -28.56 20.36 21.77
N LYS A 180 -29.71 20.19 21.10
CA LYS A 180 -30.60 19.04 21.33
C LYS A 180 -30.03 17.76 20.73
N VAL A 181 -30.01 16.69 21.53
CA VAL A 181 -29.61 15.35 21.10
C VAL A 181 -30.84 14.54 20.70
N CYS A 182 -30.79 13.92 19.52
CA CYS A 182 -31.85 13.08 18.96
C CYS A 182 -31.37 11.62 18.90
N LYS A 183 -32.24 10.67 19.29
CA LYS A 183 -31.94 9.22 19.26
C LYS A 183 -31.89 8.60 17.86
N SER A 184 -32.39 9.33 16.84
CA SER A 184 -32.47 8.83 15.48
C SER A 184 -32.23 9.95 14.46
N LYS A 185 -31.66 9.56 13.30
CA LYS A 185 -31.40 10.47 12.18
C LYS A 185 -32.68 11.13 11.67
N ALA A 186 -33.79 10.38 11.61
CA ALA A 186 -35.09 10.94 11.21
C ALA A 186 -35.59 12.01 12.19
N GLY A 187 -35.38 11.79 13.50
CA GLY A 187 -35.68 12.77 14.54
C GLY A 187 -34.86 14.05 14.38
N LEU A 188 -33.56 13.92 14.10
CA LEU A 188 -32.68 15.07 13.85
C LEU A 188 -33.15 15.89 12.64
N THR A 189 -33.48 15.24 11.52
CA THR A 189 -33.93 15.94 10.30
C THR A 189 -35.21 16.73 10.53
N ASN A 190 -36.20 16.13 11.21
CA ASN A 190 -37.45 16.82 11.53
C ASN A 190 -37.23 17.98 12.50
N HIS A 191 -36.36 17.78 13.49
CA HIS A 191 -36.01 18.81 14.44
C HIS A 191 -35.28 20.00 13.78
N GLN A 192 -34.32 19.75 12.89
CA GLN A 192 -33.62 20.80 12.14
C GLN A 192 -34.56 21.61 11.25
N LYS A 193 -35.56 20.97 10.64
CA LYS A 193 -36.62 21.67 9.91
C LYS A 193 -37.39 22.62 10.84
N ALA A 194 -37.75 22.17 12.04
CA ALA A 194 -38.46 23.01 13.02
C ALA A 194 -37.59 24.16 13.57
N CYS A 195 -36.30 23.91 13.84
CA CYS A 195 -35.37 24.94 14.29
C CYS A 195 -35.19 26.07 13.28
N LYS A 196 -35.17 25.74 11.97
CA LYS A 196 -35.03 26.74 10.91
C LYS A 196 -36.11 27.81 10.93
N TYR A 197 -37.33 27.48 11.34
CA TYR A 197 -38.45 28.42 11.37
C TYR A 197 -38.44 29.32 12.62
N ARG A 198 -37.88 28.87 13.75
CA ARG A 198 -37.85 29.68 14.98
C ARG A 198 -36.86 30.84 14.94
N VAL A 199 -35.73 30.65 14.27
CA VAL A 199 -34.70 31.70 14.13
C VAL A 199 -35.15 32.82 13.17
N ALA A 200 -36.17 32.58 12.35
CA ALA A 200 -36.69 33.58 11.42
C ALA A 200 -37.71 34.55 12.05
N GLU A 201 -38.12 34.33 13.31
CA GLU A 201 -39.12 35.14 14.02
C GLU A 201 -38.53 36.01 15.15
N GLU A 202 -37.21 35.95 15.38
CA GLU A 202 -36.46 36.85 16.28
C GLU A 202 -35.70 37.92 15.50
#